data_AF-A0A9P5GT79-F1
#
_entry.id   AF-A0A9P5GT79-F1
#
_cell.length_a   1.000
_cell.length_b   1.000
_cell.length_c   1.000
_cell.angle_alpha   90.00
_cell.angle_beta   90.00
_cell.angle_gamma   90.00
#
_symmetry.space_group_name_H-M   'P 1'
#
loop_
_entity.id
_entity.type
_entity.pdbx_description
1 polymer ?
#
loop_
_entity_poly.entity_id
_entity_poly.type
_entity_poly.pdbx_seq_one_letter_code
_entity_poly.pdbx_strand_id
1 'polypeptide(L)'
;MEIYFARCLGFSFLTIAVLTIMLTGSIPLTSEIKESVTTDEDDPKAPYAIPTLMVTSIFHSACAFYAYTWYVTGGQGLFAVGVAGYSSIAAIGLWCMLFASSNGRISRRTGADKRTTGFPFKNSEAAKKHRKGL
;
A
#
# COMPACT_ATOMS: atom_id res chain seq x y z
N MET A 1 -25.00 -21.09 13.05
CA MET A 1 -23.55 -20.99 12.81
C MET A 1 -23.23 -19.89 11.80
N GLU A 2 -23.82 -19.93 10.60
CA GLU A 2 -23.54 -18.97 9.51
C GLU A 2 -23.75 -17.49 9.89
N ILE A 3 -24.86 -17.17 10.55
CA ILE A 3 -25.15 -15.79 11.02
C ILE A 3 -24.15 -15.32 12.08
N TYR A 4 -23.70 -16.22 12.97
CA TYR A 4 -22.71 -15.88 14.00
C TYR A 4 -21.34 -15.60 13.36
N PHE A 5 -20.92 -16.43 12.40
CA PHE A 5 -19.70 -16.18 11.65
C PHE A 5 -19.77 -14.89 10.82
N ALA A 6 -20.90 -14.60 10.18
CA ALA A 6 -21.09 -13.34 9.45
C ALA A 6 -20.96 -12.11 10.37
N ARG A 7 -21.50 -12.18 11.60
CA ARG A 7 -21.36 -11.09 12.59
C ARG A 7 -19.93 -10.95 13.10
N CYS A 8 -19.27 -12.05 13.44
CA CYS A 8 -17.86 -12.04 13.87
C CYS A 8 -16.93 -11.53 12.76
N LEU A 9 -17.21 -11.89 11.50
CA LEU A 9 -16.49 -11.38 10.33
C LEU A 9 -16.68 -9.86 10.18
N GLY A 10 -17.91 -9.38 10.33
CA GLY A 10 -18.23 -7.95 10.31
C GLY A 10 -17.48 -7.16 11.38
N PHE A 11 -17.46 -7.66 12.63
CA PHE A 11 -16.69 -7.04 13.71
C PHE A 11 -15.19 -7.06 13.46
N SER A 12 -14.66 -8.16 12.90
CA SER A 12 -13.24 -8.27 12.56
C SER A 12 -12.84 -7.26 11.48
N PHE A 13 -13.66 -7.09 10.44
CA PHE A 13 -13.43 -6.05 9.41
C PHE A 13 -13.52 -4.64 9.98
N LEU A 14 -14.45 -4.39 10.90
CA LEU A 14 -14.55 -3.10 11.58
C LEU A 14 -13.30 -2.81 12.42
N THR A 15 -12.79 -3.79 13.17
CA THR A 15 -11.55 -3.64 13.92
C THR A 15 -10.35 -3.41 13.00
N ILE A 16 -10.25 -4.15 11.89
CA ILE A 16 -9.19 -3.95 10.89
C ILE A 16 -9.28 -2.54 10.26
N ALA A 17 -10.49 -2.06 9.98
CA ALA A 17 -10.70 -0.71 9.45
C ALA A 17 -10.29 0.38 10.45
N VAL A 18 -10.65 0.23 11.73
CA VAL A 18 -10.24 1.16 12.80
C VAL A 18 -8.72 1.17 12.94
N LEU A 19 -8.09 -0.01 12.99
CA LEU A 19 -6.63 -0.13 13.05
C LEU A 19 -5.98 0.52 11.83
N THR A 20 -6.52 0.30 10.64
CA THR A 20 -6.02 0.94 9.40
C THR A 20 -6.08 2.46 9.49
N ILE A 21 -7.20 3.03 9.93
CA ILE A 21 -7.39 4.49 10.02
C ILE A 21 -6.44 5.11 11.06
N MET A 22 -6.29 4.46 12.22
CA MET A 22 -5.39 4.90 13.28
C MET A 22 -3.93 4.82 12.85
N LEU A 23 -3.55 3.73 12.18
CA LEU A 23 -2.18 3.42 11.82
C LEU A 23 -1.72 4.17 10.55
N THR A 24 -2.65 4.56 9.68
CA THR A 24 -2.42 5.49 8.54
C THR A 24 -2.33 6.95 9.00
N GLY A 25 -2.52 7.25 10.29
CA GLY A 25 -2.37 8.60 10.85
C GLY A 25 -3.45 9.61 10.42
N SER A 26 -4.56 9.12 9.88
CA SER A 26 -5.76 9.90 9.47
C SER A 26 -6.47 10.57 10.65
N ILE A 27 -6.31 10.03 11.85
CA ILE A 27 -6.78 10.65 13.11
C ILE A 27 -5.56 11.27 13.79
N PRO A 28 -5.45 12.60 13.85
CA PRO A 28 -4.37 13.24 14.59
C PRO A 28 -4.57 13.00 16.09
N LEU A 29 -3.67 12.23 16.71
CA LEU A 29 -3.64 11.99 18.16
C LEU A 29 -3.11 13.21 18.95
N THR A 30 -2.74 14.28 18.24
CA THR A 30 -2.27 15.55 18.78
C THR A 30 -3.01 16.69 18.06
N SER A 31 -3.22 17.84 18.71
CA SER A 31 -4.00 18.97 18.18
C SER A 31 -3.36 19.69 16.96
N GLU A 32 -2.22 19.20 16.46
CA GLU A 32 -1.60 19.71 15.24
C GLU A 32 -2.04 18.85 14.05
N ILE A 33 -2.86 19.44 13.17
CA ILE A 33 -3.06 18.92 11.81
C ILE A 33 -1.76 19.19 11.06
N LYS A 34 -0.73 18.37 11.31
CA LYS A 34 0.40 18.26 10.39
C LYS A 34 -0.03 17.44 9.18
N GLU A 35 0.52 17.86 8.05
CA GLU A 35 0.48 17.29 6.70
C GLU A 35 0.20 15.77 6.68
N SER A 36 -0.59 15.32 5.69
CA SER A 36 -0.93 13.90 5.50
C SER A 36 0.30 13.01 5.65
N VAL A 37 0.15 11.84 6.29
CA VAL A 37 1.25 10.89 6.54
C VAL A 37 2.10 10.73 5.30
N THR A 38 3.36 11.13 5.43
CA THR A 38 4.36 11.01 4.38
C THR A 38 5.17 9.74 4.63
N THR A 39 5.85 9.23 3.61
CA THR A 39 6.82 8.13 3.79
C THR A 39 8.21 8.62 4.19
N ASP A 40 8.37 9.92 4.48
CA ASP A 40 9.67 10.50 4.82
C ASP A 40 10.11 10.05 6.22
N GLU A 41 11.38 9.70 6.39
CA GLU A 41 11.87 9.14 7.66
C GLU A 41 11.86 10.15 8.82
N ASP A 42 11.72 11.44 8.51
CA ASP A 42 11.54 12.53 9.48
C ASP A 42 10.08 12.70 9.92
N ASP A 43 9.12 12.01 9.30
CA ASP A 43 7.72 12.01 9.74
C ASP A 43 7.53 11.02 10.90
N PRO A 44 7.17 11.48 12.12
CA PRO A 44 6.96 10.60 13.26
C PRO A 44 5.81 9.59 13.05
N LYS A 45 4.97 9.78 12.02
CA LYS A 45 3.91 8.84 11.60
C LYS A 45 4.37 7.82 10.54
N ALA A 46 5.58 7.98 9.97
CA ALA A 46 6.15 7.10 8.94
C ALA A 46 6.33 5.61 9.31
N PRO A 47 6.65 5.20 10.56
CA PRO A 47 7.03 3.80 10.82
C PRO A 47 5.87 2.82 10.62
N TYR A 48 4.63 3.30 10.63
CA TYR A 48 3.46 2.44 10.49
C TYR A 48 2.72 2.58 9.15
N ALA A 49 3.05 3.59 8.33
CA ALA A 49 2.41 3.80 7.03
C ALA A 49 2.62 2.61 6.08
N ILE A 50 3.87 2.16 5.94
CA ILE A 50 4.24 1.07 5.03
C ILE A 50 3.67 -0.28 5.49
N PRO A 51 3.82 -0.70 6.77
CA PRO A 51 3.18 -1.93 7.25
C PRO A 51 1.65 -1.92 7.09
N THR A 52 1.00 -0.77 7.33
CA THR A 52 -0.46 -0.66 7.16
C THR A 52 -0.87 -0.84 5.71
N LEU A 53 -0.20 -0.14 4.79
CA LEU A 53 -0.45 -0.29 3.35
C LEU A 53 -0.21 -1.73 2.89
N MET A 54 0.83 -2.39 3.39
CA MET A 54 1.12 -3.78 3.05
C MET A 54 0.01 -4.73 3.53
N VAL A 55 -0.36 -4.66 4.81
CA VAL A 55 -1.39 -5.52 5.40
C VAL A 55 -2.74 -5.33 4.73
N THR A 56 -3.15 -4.07 4.51
CA THR A 56 -4.43 -3.76 3.85
C THR A 56 -4.46 -4.21 2.39
N SER A 57 -3.36 -4.05 1.66
CA SER A 57 -3.25 -4.54 0.28
C SER A 57 -3.36 -6.06 0.20
N ILE A 58 -2.69 -6.79 1.11
CA ILE A 58 -2.79 -8.25 1.20
C ILE A 58 -4.21 -8.68 1.54
N PHE A 59 -4.83 -8.00 2.51
CA PHE A 59 -6.21 -8.26 2.91
C PHE A 59 -7.19 -8.11 1.74
N HIS A 60 -7.13 -7.00 1.02
CA HIS A 60 -7.99 -6.78 -0.15
C HIS A 60 -7.68 -7.77 -1.27
N SER A 61 -6.42 -8.17 -1.47
CA SER A 61 -6.05 -9.23 -2.42
C SER A 61 -6.68 -10.57 -2.06
N ALA A 62 -6.68 -10.96 -0.79
CA ALA A 62 -7.32 -12.18 -0.31
C ALA A 62 -8.84 -12.14 -0.47
N CYS A 63 -9.48 -11.00 -0.19
CA CYS A 63 -10.91 -10.80 -0.43
C CYS A 63 -11.26 -10.87 -1.92
N ALA A 64 -10.44 -10.29 -2.80
CA ALA A 64 -10.62 -10.39 -4.25
C ALA A 64 -10.51 -11.84 -4.72
N PHE A 65 -9.53 -12.60 -4.23
CA PHE A 65 -9.37 -14.01 -4.55
C PHE A 65 -10.57 -14.84 -4.08
N TYR A 66 -11.04 -14.61 -2.85
CA TYR A 66 -12.24 -15.27 -2.32
C TYR A 66 -13.48 -14.96 -3.17
N ALA A 67 -13.74 -13.69 -3.47
CA ALA A 67 -14.85 -13.29 -4.33
C ALA A 67 -14.73 -13.93 -5.73
N TYR A 68 -13.51 -14.03 -6.28
CA TYR A 68 -13.28 -14.69 -7.56
C TYR A 68 -13.64 -16.18 -7.52
N THR A 69 -13.25 -16.90 -6.45
CA THR A 69 -13.62 -18.33 -6.32
C THR A 69 -15.14 -18.54 -6.29
N TRP A 70 -15.88 -17.65 -5.63
CA TRP A 70 -17.34 -17.69 -5.62
C TRP A 70 -17.98 -17.25 -6.93
N TYR A 71 -17.38 -16.28 -7.62
CA TYR A 71 -17.83 -15.85 -8.94
C TYR A 71 -17.73 -16.99 -9.96
N VAL A 72 -16.59 -17.69 -10.00
CA VAL A 72 -16.34 -18.77 -10.98
C VAL A 72 -17.12 -20.04 -10.66
N THR A 73 -17.34 -20.36 -9.37
CA THR A 73 -18.07 -21.57 -8.98
C THR A 73 -19.60 -21.38 -8.89
N GLY A 74 -20.05 -20.23 -8.41
CA GLY A 74 -21.47 -19.96 -8.13
C GLY A 74 -22.17 -19.04 -9.15
N GLY A 75 -21.43 -18.37 -10.04
CA GLY A 75 -21.98 -17.56 -11.14
C GLY A 75 -22.74 -16.30 -10.72
N GLN A 76 -22.74 -15.92 -9.43
CA GLN A 76 -23.45 -14.74 -8.97
C GLN A 76 -22.66 -13.47 -9.34
N GLY A 77 -23.25 -12.62 -10.18
CA GLY A 77 -22.60 -11.40 -10.69
C GLY A 77 -22.17 -10.40 -9.61
N LEU A 78 -22.77 -10.44 -8.41
CA LEU A 78 -22.37 -9.58 -7.29
C LEU A 78 -20.92 -9.85 -6.85
N PHE A 79 -20.45 -11.09 -6.95
CA PHE A 79 -19.06 -11.41 -6.64
C PHE A 79 -18.09 -10.84 -7.68
N ALA A 80 -18.49 -10.65 -8.94
CA ALA A 80 -17.66 -9.97 -9.94
C ALA A 80 -17.41 -8.50 -9.58
N VAL A 81 -18.44 -7.82 -9.03
CA VAL A 81 -18.30 -6.45 -8.50
C VAL A 81 -17.35 -6.45 -7.29
N GLY A 82 -17.47 -7.45 -6.42
CA GLY A 82 -16.53 -7.66 -5.30
C GLY A 82 -15.08 -7.84 -5.78
N VAL A 83 -14.85 -8.67 -6.80
CA VAL A 83 -13.51 -8.84 -7.40
C VAL A 83 -12.97 -7.50 -7.91
N ALA A 84 -13.76 -6.74 -8.68
CA ALA A 84 -13.35 -5.45 -9.22
C ALA A 84 -13.03 -4.44 -8.10
N GLY A 85 -13.87 -4.35 -7.07
CA GLY A 85 -13.66 -3.42 -5.94
C GLY A 85 -12.43 -3.77 -5.10
N TYR A 86 -12.30 -5.04 -4.69
CA TYR A 86 -11.17 -5.45 -3.86
C TYR A 86 -9.83 -5.41 -4.62
N SER A 87 -9.81 -5.81 -5.90
CA SER A 87 -8.59 -5.77 -6.71
C SER A 87 -8.11 -4.35 -7.02
N SER A 88 -9.02 -3.40 -7.28
CA SER A 88 -8.66 -2.01 -7.53
C SER A 88 -8.04 -1.34 -6.29
N ILE A 89 -8.61 -1.55 -5.10
CA ILE A 89 -8.03 -1.06 -3.84
C ILE A 89 -6.64 -1.68 -3.60
N ALA A 90 -6.50 -3.00 -3.79
CA ALA A 90 -5.21 -3.67 -3.66
C ALA A 90 -4.16 -3.15 -4.66
N ALA A 91 -4.57 -2.86 -5.91
CA ALA A 91 -3.70 -2.28 -6.92
C ALA A 91 -3.23 -0.87 -6.56
N ILE A 92 -4.11 -0.04 -5.98
CA ILE A 92 -3.75 1.28 -5.46
C ILE A 92 -2.75 1.16 -4.31
N GLY A 93 -3.00 0.25 -3.35
CA GLY A 93 -2.07 0.02 -2.25
C GLY A 93 -0.69 -0.46 -2.72
N LEU A 94 -0.66 -1.36 -3.70
CA LEU A 94 0.57 -1.80 -4.36
C LEU A 94 1.26 -0.64 -5.09
N TRP A 95 0.52 0.19 -5.82
CA TRP A 95 1.05 1.38 -6.48
C TRP A 95 1.70 2.32 -5.47
N CYS A 96 1.05 2.59 -4.34
CA CYS A 96 1.60 3.41 -3.27
C CYS A 96 2.90 2.81 -2.71
N MET A 97 2.96 1.50 -2.49
CA MET A 97 4.20 0.85 -2.03
C MET A 97 5.35 0.93 -3.05
N LEU A 98 5.05 0.85 -4.35
CA LEU A 98 6.06 0.88 -5.41
C LEU A 98 6.54 2.29 -5.74
N PHE A 99 5.65 3.28 -5.69
CA PHE A 99 5.90 4.61 -6.24
C PHE A 99 5.75 5.76 -5.24
N ALA A 100 5.06 5.56 -4.10
CA ALA A 100 4.89 6.61 -3.10
C ALA A 100 5.99 6.59 -2.02
N SER A 101 6.86 5.56 -1.98
CA SER A 101 7.99 5.55 -1.05
C SER A 101 9.14 6.41 -1.57
N SER A 102 9.38 7.54 -0.91
CA SER A 102 10.52 8.45 -1.14
C SER A 102 11.87 7.91 -0.64
N ASN A 103 11.96 6.62 -0.32
CA ASN A 103 13.19 5.95 0.15
C ASN A 103 14.24 5.79 -0.98
N GLY A 104 14.34 6.81 -1.84
CA GLY A 104 15.47 7.10 -2.70
C GLY A 104 16.67 7.32 -1.81
N ARG A 105 17.68 6.47 -1.98
CA ARG A 105 18.92 6.55 -1.23
C ARG A 105 19.72 7.71 -1.83
N ILE A 106 19.32 8.93 -1.55
CA ILE A 106 19.93 10.14 -2.09
C ILE A 106 21.32 10.30 -1.49
N SER A 107 22.30 10.45 -2.37
CA SER A 107 23.68 10.62 -1.98
C SER A 107 23.90 11.99 -1.33
N ARG A 108 24.22 12.03 -0.04
CA ARG A 108 24.62 13.27 0.67
C ARG A 108 25.77 14.03 -0.01
N ARG A 109 26.62 13.33 -0.79
CA ARG A 109 27.75 13.94 -1.50
C ARG A 109 27.38 14.54 -2.86
N THR A 110 26.34 14.04 -3.52
CA THR A 110 26.06 14.37 -4.93
C THR A 110 24.62 14.78 -5.19
N GLY A 111 23.72 14.73 -4.20
CA GLY A 111 22.29 15.02 -4.35
C GLY A 111 21.51 14.04 -5.24
N ALA A 112 22.20 13.15 -5.95
CA ALA A 112 21.60 12.17 -6.86
C ALA A 112 21.07 10.93 -6.10
N ASP A 113 19.93 10.41 -6.56
CA ASP A 113 19.38 9.14 -6.10
C ASP A 113 20.27 7.96 -6.54
N LYS A 114 20.74 7.17 -5.57
CA LYS A 114 21.62 5.99 -5.80
C LYS A 114 20.88 4.81 -6.42
N ARG A 115 19.55 4.81 -6.43
CA ARG A 115 18.70 3.74 -7.00
C ARG A 115 18.15 4.08 -8.39
N THR A 116 18.70 5.10 -9.07
CA THR A 116 18.40 5.38 -10.47
C THR A 116 18.64 4.14 -11.35
N THR A 117 17.59 3.70 -12.03
CA THR A 117 17.60 2.61 -13.02
C THR A 117 17.33 3.19 -14.41
N GLY A 118 17.94 2.59 -15.43
CA GLY A 118 17.70 2.90 -16.85
C GLY A 118 16.64 2.01 -17.50
N PHE A 119 15.87 1.26 -16.70
CA PHE A 119 14.78 0.41 -17.17
C PHE A 119 13.43 0.98 -16.70
N PRO A 120 12.39 0.98 -17.56
CA PRO A 120 12.39 0.55 -18.97
C PRO A 120 12.86 1.64 -19.96
N PHE A 121 13.10 2.88 -19.49
CA PHE A 121 13.50 4.01 -20.33
C PHE A 121 14.87 4.57 -19.96
N LYS A 122 15.57 5.11 -20.96
CA LYS A 122 16.93 5.65 -20.83
C LYS A 122 16.99 6.75 -19.76
N ASN A 123 17.84 6.55 -18.76
CA ASN A 123 18.08 7.50 -17.67
C ASN A 123 19.56 7.94 -17.66
N SER A 124 19.81 9.25 -17.85
CA SER A 124 21.16 9.83 -17.86
C SER A 124 21.87 9.76 -16.51
N GLU A 125 21.13 9.80 -15.40
CA GLU A 125 21.68 9.67 -14.05
C GLU A 125 22.12 8.24 -13.75
N ALA A 126 21.36 7.23 -14.21
CA ALA A 126 21.77 5.83 -14.12
C ALA A 126 23.08 5.55 -14.88
N ALA A 127 23.27 6.18 -16.04
CA ALA A 127 24.49 6.03 -16.85
C ALA A 127 25.75 6.60 -16.18
N LYS A 128 25.62 7.55 -15.25
CA LYS A 128 26.76 8.10 -14.48
C LYS A 128 27.30 7.12 -13.45
N LYS A 129 26.48 6.17 -12.98
CA LYS A 129 26.88 5.13 -12.01
C LYS A 129 27.87 4.13 -12.60
N HIS A 130 27.68 3.72 -13.85
CA HIS A 130 28.56 2.77 -14.55
C HIS A 130 29.92 3.36 -14.98
N ARG A 131 30.05 4.69 -15.03
CA ARG A 131 31.30 5.37 -15.42
C ARG A 131 32.34 5.47 -14.32
N LYS A 132 31.99 5.20 -13.07
CA LYS A 132 32.91 5.27 -11.92
C LYS A 132 33.56 3.93 -11.54
N GLY A 133 33.32 2.88 -12.33
CA GLY A 133 33.88 1.53 -12.12
C GLY A 133 34.97 1.13 -13.12
N LEU A 134 35.51 2.08 -13.88
CA LEU A 134 36.68 1.96 -14.77
C LEU A 134 37.69 3.03 -14.36
#